data_AF-A0A1F8B8F7-F1
#
_entry.id   AF-A0A1F8B8F7-F1
#
_cell.length_a   1.000
_cell.length_b   1.000
_cell.length_c   1.000
_cell.angle_alpha   90.00
_cell.angle_beta   90.00
_cell.angle_gamma   90.00
#
_symmetry.space_group_name_H-M   'P 1'
#
loop_
_entity.id
_entity.type
_entity.pdbx_description
1 polymer ?
#
loop_
_entity_poly.entity_id
_entity_poly.type
_entity_poly.pdbx_seq_one_letter_code
_entity_poly.pdbx_strand_id
1 'polypeptide(L)'
;MMVYYGWVKKGVDPNTIYPILKEALKKMPDEHPFRGPEEFKKDNYAYKNKWEGDVERYSGEEEILEGSDLVYKANYMGGLVDQRK
;
A
#
# COMPACT_ATOMS: atom_id res chain seq x y z
N MET A 1 3.85 6.77 -14.42
CA MET A 1 4.87 5.78 -13.96
C MET A 1 4.77 5.67 -12.45
N MET A 2 5.00 4.50 -11.86
CA MET A 2 4.97 4.32 -10.40
C MET A 2 6.22 3.57 -9.93
N VAL A 3 6.88 4.10 -8.91
CA VAL A 3 7.93 3.40 -8.16
C VAL A 3 7.32 2.79 -6.90
N TYR A 4 7.79 1.60 -6.55
CA TYR A 4 7.27 0.83 -5.42
C TYR A 4 8.41 0.03 -4.79
N TYR A 5 8.62 0.22 -3.49
CA TYR A 5 9.69 -0.46 -2.77
C TYR A 5 9.33 -0.61 -1.29
N GLY A 6 9.79 -1.69 -0.69
CA GLY A 6 9.41 -2.04 0.67
C GLY A 6 10.11 -3.29 1.16
N TRP A 7 9.63 -3.80 2.28
CA TRP A 7 10.18 -4.97 2.93
C TRP A 7 9.10 -5.76 3.66
N VAL A 8 9.36 -7.06 3.78
CA VAL A 8 8.70 -7.96 4.72
C VAL A 8 9.67 -8.18 5.89
N LYS A 9 9.16 -8.13 7.12
CA LYS A 9 9.98 -8.31 8.33
C LYS A 9 10.73 -9.64 8.27
N LYS A 10 12.01 -9.64 8.66
CA LYS A 10 12.82 -10.86 8.70
C LYS A 10 12.16 -11.92 9.59
N GLY A 11 12.06 -13.14 9.08
CA GLY A 11 11.43 -14.27 9.80
C GLY A 11 9.93 -14.42 9.54
N VAL A 12 9.30 -13.47 8.84
CA VAL A 12 7.92 -13.60 8.34
C VAL A 12 7.97 -14.15 6.91
N ASP A 13 7.11 -15.13 6.60
CA ASP A 13 6.95 -15.65 5.24
C ASP A 13 6.18 -14.64 4.37
N PRO A 14 6.77 -14.09 3.28
CA PRO A 14 6.06 -13.17 2.39
C PRO A 14 4.74 -13.71 1.82
N ASN A 15 4.61 -15.03 1.69
CA ASN A 15 3.40 -15.65 1.18
C ASN A 15 2.19 -15.52 2.12
N THR A 16 2.39 -15.19 3.40
CA THR A 16 1.28 -14.86 4.31
C THR A 16 0.84 -13.41 4.15
N ILE A 17 1.75 -12.51 3.73
CA ILE A 17 1.51 -11.07 3.62
C ILE A 17 0.85 -10.70 2.29
N TYR A 18 1.35 -11.24 1.17
CA TYR A 18 0.88 -10.84 -0.15
C TYR A 18 -0.61 -11.12 -0.44
N PRO A 19 -1.24 -12.19 0.09
CA PRO A 19 -2.68 -12.34 -0.02
C PRO A 19 -3.46 -11.22 0.68
N ILE A 20 -3.01 -10.77 1.86
CA ILE A 20 -3.62 -9.66 2.60
C ILE A 20 -3.51 -8.37 1.79
N LEU A 21 -2.31 -8.08 1.28
CA LEU A 21 -2.06 -6.93 0.41
C LEU A 21 -2.98 -6.98 -0.83
N LYS A 22 -3.04 -8.12 -1.52
CA LYS A 22 -3.86 -8.28 -2.73
C LYS A 22 -5.35 -8.05 -2.46
N GLU A 23 -5.84 -8.45 -1.29
CA GLU A 23 -7.23 -8.18 -0.91
C GLU A 23 -7.48 -6.72 -0.56
N ALA A 24 -6.54 -6.06 0.13
CA ALA A 24 -6.61 -4.62 0.36
C ALA A 24 -6.63 -3.83 -0.95
N LEU A 25 -5.79 -4.19 -1.93
CA LEU A 25 -5.75 -3.54 -3.24
C LEU A 25 -7.06 -3.68 -4.03
N LYS A 26 -7.86 -4.73 -3.80
CA LYS A 26 -9.20 -4.87 -4.40
C LYS A 26 -10.24 -3.92 -3.81
N LYS A 27 -9.92 -3.26 -2.70
CA LYS A 27 -10.77 -2.30 -2.00
C LYS A 27 -10.32 -0.85 -2.23
N MET A 28 -9.53 -0.63 -3.28
CA MET A 28 -9.08 0.70 -3.71
C MET A 28 -10.26 1.67 -3.85
N PRO A 29 -10.15 2.89 -3.29
CA PRO A 29 -11.18 3.91 -3.40
C PRO A 29 -11.20 4.53 -4.81
N ASP A 30 -12.39 4.87 -5.31
CA ASP A 30 -12.56 5.46 -6.65
C ASP A 30 -11.92 6.86 -6.75
N GLU A 31 -11.96 7.64 -5.67
CA GLU A 31 -11.40 8.99 -5.63
C GLU A 31 -9.86 9.02 -5.66
N HIS A 32 -9.23 7.97 -5.10
CA HIS A 32 -7.76 7.88 -4.98
C HIS A 32 -7.28 6.50 -5.46
N PRO A 33 -7.34 6.23 -6.77
CA PRO A 33 -7.15 4.90 -7.33
C PRO A 33 -5.66 4.54 -7.50
N PHE A 34 -4.86 4.73 -6.44
CA PHE A 34 -3.42 4.48 -6.47
C PHE A 34 -3.08 3.07 -5.95
N ARG A 35 -3.67 2.71 -4.80
CA ARG A 35 -3.38 1.49 -4.01
C ARG A 35 -4.63 1.10 -3.19
N GLY A 36 -4.48 0.42 -2.06
CA GLY A 36 -5.61 0.01 -1.22
C GLY A 36 -6.29 1.16 -0.46
N PRO A 37 -7.39 0.89 0.27
CA PRO A 37 -8.10 1.86 1.09
C PRO A 37 -7.24 2.34 2.27
N GLU A 38 -7.67 3.38 3.00
CA GLU A 38 -6.94 3.86 4.19
C GLU A 38 -6.73 2.75 5.24
N GLU A 39 -7.75 1.92 5.43
CA GLU A 39 -7.66 0.74 6.31
C GLU A 39 -8.36 -0.47 5.69
N PHE A 40 -7.76 -1.65 5.90
CA PHE A 40 -8.38 -2.94 5.62
C PHE A 40 -7.98 -3.95 6.70
N LYS A 41 -8.95 -4.73 7.19
CA LYS A 41 -8.72 -5.74 8.23
C LYS A 41 -9.09 -7.12 7.71
N LYS A 42 -8.25 -8.10 8.03
CA LYS A 42 -8.49 -9.51 7.74
C LYS A 42 -7.84 -10.37 8.81
N ASP A 43 -8.65 -11.15 9.51
CA ASP A 43 -8.21 -12.00 10.61
C ASP A 43 -7.37 -11.18 11.64
N ASN A 44 -6.13 -11.60 11.90
CA ASN A 44 -5.20 -10.88 12.80
C ASN A 44 -4.40 -9.78 12.11
N TYR A 45 -4.65 -9.51 10.83
CA TYR A 45 -3.91 -8.53 10.05
C TYR A 45 -4.68 -7.22 9.86
N ALA A 46 -3.95 -6.11 10.00
CA ALA A 46 -4.43 -4.77 9.68
C ALA A 46 -3.52 -4.14 8.62
N TYR A 47 -4.07 -3.91 7.43
CA TYR A 47 -3.47 -3.09 6.40
C TYR A 47 -3.83 -1.62 6.64
N LYS A 48 -2.84 -0.74 6.52
CA LYS A 48 -3.01 0.71 6.56
C LYS A 48 -2.34 1.33 5.35
N ASN A 49 -2.97 2.35 4.80
CA ASN A 49 -2.42 3.12 3.69
C ASN A 49 -2.61 4.60 3.96
N LYS A 50 -1.54 5.36 3.84
CA LYS A 50 -1.59 6.82 3.89
C LYS A 50 -1.01 7.37 2.60
N TRP A 51 -1.74 8.28 1.95
CA TRP A 51 -1.28 8.92 0.73
C TRP A 51 -1.50 10.42 0.76
N GLU A 52 -0.79 11.10 -0.13
CA GLU A 52 -0.89 12.52 -0.39
C GLU A 52 -0.86 12.76 -1.91
N GLY A 53 -1.55 13.82 -2.34
CA GLY A 53 -1.64 14.21 -3.75
C GLY A 53 -2.79 13.55 -4.52
N ASP A 54 -2.73 13.69 -5.83
CA ASP A 54 -3.75 13.24 -6.78
C ASP A 54 -3.11 12.41 -7.90
N VAL A 55 -3.90 12.02 -8.92
CA VAL A 55 -3.41 11.19 -10.03
C VAL A 55 -2.30 11.86 -10.85
N GLU A 56 -2.18 13.20 -10.84
CA GLU A 56 -1.08 13.89 -11.51
C GLU A 56 0.24 13.66 -10.79
N ARG A 57 0.21 13.66 -9.45
CA ARG A 57 1.37 13.43 -8.59
C ARG A 57 0.94 12.98 -7.21
N TYR A 58 1.25 11.73 -6.87
CA TYR A 58 0.95 11.14 -5.56
C TYR A 58 2.14 10.42 -4.95
N SER A 59 2.12 10.29 -3.63
CA SER A 59 2.96 9.39 -2.88
C SER A 59 2.18 8.78 -1.72
N GLY A 60 2.57 7.59 -1.30
CA GLY A 60 2.00 7.00 -0.11
C GLY A 60 2.84 5.90 0.49
N GLU A 61 2.41 5.48 1.67
CA GLU A 61 3.03 4.46 2.50
C GLU A 61 1.97 3.46 2.92
N GLU A 62 2.25 2.18 2.70
CA GLU A 62 1.41 1.08 3.12
C GLU A 62 2.12 0.21 4.15
N GLU A 63 1.36 -0.21 5.16
CA GLU A 63 1.81 -1.04 6.27
C GLU A 63 0.86 -2.22 6.47
N ILE A 64 1.38 -3.38 6.87
CA ILE A 64 0.56 -4.47 7.39
C ILE A 64 1.09 -4.84 8.78
N LEU A 65 0.18 -4.83 9.75
CA LEU A 65 0.42 -5.24 11.12
C LEU A 65 -0.21 -6.62 11.37
N GLU A 66 0.48 -7.50 12.09
CA GLU A 66 -0.08 -8.70 12.71
C GLU A 66 -0.29 -8.41 14.19
N GLY A 67 -1.54 -8.16 14.60
CA GLY A 67 -1.83 -7.56 15.91
C GLY A 67 -1.20 -6.16 16.04
N SER A 68 -0.16 -6.04 16.87
CA SER A 68 0.63 -4.80 17.04
C SER A 68 2.00 -4.84 16.38
N ASP A 69 2.40 -5.96 15.77
CA ASP A 69 3.72 -6.13 15.16
C ASP A 69 3.70 -5.69 13.69
N LEU A 70 4.60 -4.77 13.31
CA LEU A 70 4.74 -4.32 11.93
C LEU A 70 5.51 -5.38 11.12
N VAL A 71 4.79 -6.11 10.28
CA VAL A 71 5.35 -7.25 9.52
C VAL A 71 5.66 -6.89 8.06
N TYR A 72 5.17 -5.75 7.57
CA TYR A 72 5.38 -5.31 6.20
C TYR A 72 5.24 -3.80 6.07
N LYS A 73 6.06 -3.22 5.19
CA LYS A 73 6.00 -1.80 4.86
C LYS A 73 6.45 -1.56 3.43
N ALA A 74 5.74 -0.72 2.68
CA ALA A 74 6.19 -0.24 1.38
C ALA A 74 5.83 1.22 1.16
N ASN A 75 6.67 1.88 0.37
CA ASN A 75 6.45 3.22 -0.13
C ASN A 75 6.16 3.14 -1.64
N TYR A 76 5.29 4.02 -2.09
CA TYR A 76 4.99 4.22 -3.50
C TYR A 76 4.96 5.69 -3.85
N MET A 77 5.36 6.00 -5.08
CA MET A 77 5.25 7.33 -5.64
C MET A 77 4.95 7.20 -7.13
N GLY A 78 4.04 8.03 -7.62
CA GLY A 78 3.62 7.99 -9.01
C GLY A 78 2.99 9.29 -9.48
N GLY A 79 2.59 9.26 -10.73
CA GLY A 79 2.00 10.41 -11.39
C GLY A 79 2.01 10.28 -12.91
N LEU A 80 1.46 11.31 -13.55
CA LEU A 80 1.50 11.46 -14.99
C LEU A 80 2.96 11.64 -15.48
N VAL A 81 3.25 11.12 -16.65
CA VAL A 81 4.57 11.22 -17.30
C VAL A 81 4.49 12.19 -18.48
N ASP A 82 5.63 12.75 -18.88
CA ASP A 82 5.78 13.63 -20.04
C ASP A 82 4.85 14.87 -20.03
N GLN A 83 4.51 15.36 -18.84
CA GLN A 83 3.70 16.56 -18.67
C GLN A 83 4.50 17.81 -19.09
N ARG A 84 3.89 18.66 -19.91
CA ARG A 84 4.43 19.97 -20.30
C ARG A 84 3.64 21.04 -19.56
N LYS A 85 4.33 21.89 -18.82
CA LYS A 85 3.76 23.04 -18.11
C LYS A 85 4.31 24.33 -18.70
#